data_AF-A0A2V8C994-F1
#
_entry.id   AF-A0A2V8C994-F1
#
_cell.length_a   1.000
_cell.length_b   1.000
_cell.length_c   1.000
_cell.angle_alpha   90.00
_cell.angle_beta   90.00
_cell.angle_gamma   90.00
#
_symmetry.space_group_name_H-M   'P 1'
#
loop_
_entity.id
_entity.type
_entity.pdbx_description
1 polymer ?
#
loop_
_entity_poly.entity_id
_entity_poly.type
_entity_poly.pdbx_seq_one_letter_code
_entity_poly.pdbx_strand_id
1 'polypeptide(L)' 'MIELRTIDAHAAGEPLRLIVGGFPSPHGRTMLDKREWLKR' A
#
# COMPACT_ATOMS: atom_id res chain seq x y z
N MET A 1 7.41 -16.50 -4.70
CA MET A 1 6.84 -15.39 -5.50
C MET A 1 6.03 -14.53 -4.55
N ILE A 2 6.20 -13.21 -4.54
CA ILE A 2 5.34 -12.34 -3.72
C ILE A 2 4.04 -12.14 -4.50
N GLU A 3 2.92 -12.55 -3.91
CA GLU A 3 1.59 -12.35 -4.46
C GLU A 3 0.94 -11.18 -3.72
N LEU A 4 0.54 -10.12 -4.45
CA LEU A 4 -0.19 -9.00 -3.88
C LEU A 4 -1.68 -9.17 -4.14
N ARG A 5 -2.48 -9.11 -3.08
CA ARG A 5 -3.94 -9.05 -3.19
C ARG A 5 -4.34 -7.59 -3.29
N THR A 6 -5.07 -7.24 -4.35
CA THR A 6 -5.40 -5.84 -4.64
C THR A 6 -6.88 -5.66 -4.94
N ILE A 7 -7.35 -4.42 -4.73
CA ILE A 7 -8.63 -3.92 -5.22
C ILE A 7 -8.32 -2.74 -6.14
N ASP A 8 -8.79 -2.80 -7.38
CA ASP A 8 -8.66 -1.71 -8.35
C ASP A 8 -9.93 -0.86 -8.31
N ALA A 9 -9.75 0.46 -8.33
CA ALA A 9 -10.82 1.45 -8.26
C ALA A 9 -10.43 2.71 -9.05
N HIS A 10 -11.36 3.65 -9.18
CA HIS A 10 -11.07 4.97 -9.76
C HIS A 10 -11.87 6.08 -9.08
N ALA A 11 -11.36 7.30 -9.15
CA ALA A 11 -12.09 8.51 -8.77
C ALA A 11 -12.05 9.50 -9.94
N ALA A 12 -13.21 9.83 -10.52
CA ALA A 12 -13.31 10.69 -11.70
C ALA A 12 -12.46 10.24 -12.91
N GLY A 13 -12.17 8.94 -13.02
CA GLY A 13 -11.37 8.36 -14.11
C GLY A 13 -9.90 8.17 -13.76
N GLU A 14 -9.39 8.79 -12.68
CA GLU A 14 -8.04 8.56 -12.19
C GLU A 14 -7.93 7.20 -11.49
N PRO A 15 -7.01 6.31 -11.92
CA PRO A 15 -6.91 4.97 -11.39
C PRO A 15 -6.29 4.93 -9.99
N LEU A 16 -6.79 4.02 -9.16
CA LEU A 16 -6.29 3.70 -7.84
C LEU A 16 -6.16 2.17 -7.70
N ARG A 17 -5.05 1.70 -7.14
CA ARG A 17 -4.87 0.29 -6.74
C ARG A 17 -4.61 0.21 -5.25
N LEU A 18 -5.52 -0.38 -4.51
CA LEU A 18 -5.40 -0.61 -3.08
C LEU A 18 -4.79 -2.00 -2.84
N ILE A 19 -3.63 -2.06 -2.19
CA ILE A 19 -3.04 -3.32 -1.74
C ILE A 19 -3.70 -3.72 -0.41
N VAL A 20 -4.36 -4.88 -0.38
CA VAL A 20 -5.06 -5.41 0.81
C VAL A 20 -4.36 -6.62 1.42
N GLY A 21 -3.31 -7.15 0.79
CA GLY A 21 -2.47 -8.19 1.38
C GLY A 21 -1.28 -8.58 0.51
N GLY A 22 -0.38 -9.38 1.08
CA GLY A 22 0.81 -9.88 0.40
C GLY A 22 2.05 -9.00 0.53
N PHE A 23 1.89 -7.75 0.95
CA PHE A 23 2.99 -6.85 1.28
C PHE A 23 3.32 -6.91 2.79
N PRO A 24 4.59 -6.76 3.21
CA PRO A 24 4.93 -6.73 4.63
C PRO A 24 4.23 -5.57 5.35
N SER A 25 3.85 -5.78 6.61
CA SER A 25 3.19 -4.73 7.40
C SER A 25 4.15 -3.57 7.70
N PRO A 26 3.82 -2.32 7.32
CA PRO A 26 4.69 -1.18 7.59
C PRO A 26 4.91 -0.94 9.09
N HIS A 27 6.16 -0.70 9.47
CA HIS A 27 6.55 -0.42 10.85
C HIS A 27 6.52 1.08 11.16
N GLY A 28 6.17 1.45 12.40
CA GLY A 28 6.12 2.84 12.86
C GLY A 28 4.85 3.18 13.63
N ARG A 29 4.90 4.24 14.44
CA ARG A 29 3.78 4.67 15.30
C ARG A 29 2.81 5.56 14.53
N THR A 30 3.32 6.31 13.56
CA THR A 30 2.54 7.23 12.72
C THR A 30 2.52 6.78 11.26
N MET A 31 1.64 7.37 10.45
CA MET A 31 1.65 7.15 8.99
C MET A 31 2.91 7.69 8.32
N LEU A 32 3.52 8.74 8.89
CA LEU A 32 4.80 9.27 8.41
C LEU A 32 5.93 8.25 8.62
N ASP A 33 6.01 7.64 9.81
CA ASP A 33 7.00 6.60 10.10
C ASP A 33 6.87 5.42 9.13
N LYS A 34 5.63 4.95 8.91
CA LYS A 34 5.32 3.85 7.99
C LYS A 34 5.69 4.17 6.55
N ARG A 35 5.50 5.43 6.13
CA ARG A 35 5.92 5.92 4.81
C ARG A 35 7.44 5.97 4.70
N GLU A 36 8.15 6.40 5.72
CA GLU A 36 9.62 6.41 5.71
C GLU A 36 10.21 5.00 5.79
N TRP A 37 9.54 4.05 6.47
CA TRP A 37 9.91 2.63 6.43
C TRP A 37 9.83 2.06 4.99
N LEU A 38 8.79 2.41 4.23
CA LEU A 38 8.61 1.95 2.85
C LEU A 38 9.65 2.52 1.86
N LYS A 39 10.18 3.72 2.14
CA LYS A 39 11.17 4.39 1.27
C LYS A 39 12.59 3.85 1.42
N ARG A 40 12.87 3.09 2.48
CA ARG A 40 14.19 2.50 2.75
C ARG A 40 14.32 1.15 2.07
#